data_AF-A0A849F160-F1
#
_entry.id   AF-A0A849F160-F1
#
_cell.length_a   1.000
_cell.length_b   1.000
_cell.length_c   1.000
_cell.angle_alpha   90.00
_cell.angle_beta   90.00
_cell.angle_gamma   90.00
#
_symmetry.space_group_name_H-M   'P 1'
#
loop_
_entity.id
_entity.type
_entity.pdbx_description
1 polymer ?
#
loop_
_entity_poly.entity_id
_entity_poly.type
_entity_poly.pdbx_seq_one_letter_code
_entity_poly.pdbx_strand_id
1 'polypeptide(L)'
;MTETNRIEYKRELSDGLEKEVIAFLNYREGGIIYIGIDKEGNTCGLADADGDQLKIKDRLKNNIRPSALGLFDIVSEERDGNNILKIIVASGPEKPYHLKKYGMSEKGCFIRLGSAAEPMPQKMIDELFAKRTRNSISKIKAGRQDLSFSQLKIYYEESGH
;
A
#
# COMPACT_ATOMS: atom_id res chain seq x y z
N MET A 1 3.76 22.89 13.74
CA MET A 1 2.79 21.77 13.63
C MET A 1 3.56 20.49 13.83
N THR A 2 3.07 19.54 14.61
CA THR A 2 3.79 18.28 14.88
C THR A 2 3.31 17.16 13.97
N GLU A 3 4.20 16.23 13.64
CA GLU A 3 3.85 15.00 12.90
C GLU A 3 2.76 14.23 13.64
N THR A 4 1.85 13.63 12.88
CA THR A 4 0.75 12.83 13.42
C THR A 4 0.71 11.47 12.74
N ASN A 5 -0.20 10.61 13.18
CA ASN A 5 -0.50 9.35 12.50
C ASN A 5 -1.03 9.50 11.07
N ARG A 6 -1.36 10.72 10.65
CA ARG A 6 -1.92 11.03 9.32
C ARG A 6 -1.12 12.07 8.57
N ILE A 7 -0.07 12.65 9.17
CA ILE A 7 0.73 13.73 8.58
C ILE A 7 2.20 13.41 8.80
N GLU A 8 2.95 13.35 7.70
CA GLU A 8 4.40 13.18 7.66
C GLU A 8 5.06 14.39 6.98
N TYR A 9 6.17 14.88 7.55
CA TYR A 9 6.97 15.95 6.93
C TYR A 9 8.31 15.40 6.44
N LYS A 10 8.67 15.73 5.20
CA LYS A 10 9.98 15.46 4.62
C LYS A 10 10.54 16.74 4.02
N ARG A 11 11.81 17.03 4.34
CA ARG A 11 12.51 18.15 3.74
C ARG A 11 12.67 17.97 2.24
N GLU A 12 13.07 16.77 1.81
CA GLU A 12 13.40 16.44 0.42
C GLU A 12 12.91 15.03 0.05
N LEU A 13 12.86 14.75 -1.25
CA LEU A 13 12.55 13.42 -1.77
C LEU A 13 13.63 12.42 -1.35
N SER A 14 13.29 11.52 -0.44
CA SER A 14 14.20 10.48 0.07
C SER A 14 13.77 9.08 -0.35
N ASP A 15 14.71 8.12 -0.28
CA ASP A 15 14.44 6.72 -0.61
C ASP A 15 13.51 5.99 0.35
N GLY A 16 13.15 6.63 1.45
CA GLY A 16 12.16 6.14 2.40
C GLY A 16 10.71 6.48 2.02
N LEU A 17 10.46 7.23 0.94
CA LEU A 17 9.10 7.68 0.62
C LEU A 17 8.13 6.52 0.41
N GLU A 18 8.55 5.47 -0.30
CA GLU A 18 7.69 4.31 -0.55
C GLU A 18 7.28 3.62 0.76
N LYS A 19 8.17 3.59 1.75
CA LYS A 19 7.89 3.04 3.08
C LYS A 19 6.73 3.79 3.74
N GLU A 20 6.77 5.12 3.70
CA GLU A 20 5.73 5.97 4.28
C GLU A 20 4.40 5.81 3.56
N VAL A 21 4.41 5.80 2.23
CA VAL A 21 3.19 5.59 1.43
C VAL A 21 2.59 4.20 1.70
N ILE A 22 3.41 3.15 1.77
CA ILE A 22 2.95 1.80 2.13
C ILE A 22 2.32 1.79 3.52
N ALA A 23 2.93 2.48 4.49
CA ALA A 23 2.39 2.57 5.83
C ALA A 23 1.00 3.23 5.85
N PHE A 24 0.78 4.28 5.06
CA PHE A 24 -0.54 4.91 4.91
C PHE A 24 -1.55 4.05 4.15
N LEU A 25 -1.14 3.38 3.07
CA LEU A 25 -1.99 2.44 2.34
C LEU A 25 -2.50 1.32 3.24
N ASN A 26 -1.66 0.83 4.15
CA ASN A 26 -2.05 -0.20 5.12
C ASN A 26 -2.79 0.36 6.35
N TYR A 27 -2.67 1.65 6.62
CA TYR A 27 -3.37 2.32 7.72
C TYR A 27 -4.87 2.46 7.47
N ARG A 28 -5.67 2.65 8.53
CA ARG A 28 -7.15 2.68 8.44
C ARG A 28 -7.69 3.89 7.68
N GLU A 29 -7.05 5.04 7.81
CA GLU A 29 -7.57 6.33 7.31
C GLU A 29 -6.72 6.95 6.19
N GLY A 30 -5.65 6.28 5.76
CA GLY A 30 -4.65 6.89 4.88
C GLY A 30 -3.87 8.01 5.58
N GLY A 31 -3.36 8.96 4.81
CA GLY A 31 -2.62 10.11 5.35
C GLY A 31 -2.08 11.05 4.28
N ILE A 32 -1.30 12.02 4.71
CA ILE A 32 -0.72 13.08 3.88
C ILE A 32 0.77 13.14 4.16
N ILE A 33 1.58 13.24 3.10
CA ILE A 33 3.01 13.48 3.17
C ILE A 33 3.29 14.83 2.54
N TYR A 34 3.95 15.72 3.27
CA TYR A 34 4.45 16.97 2.75
C TYR A 34 5.95 16.85 2.45
N ILE A 35 6.35 17.30 1.26
CA ILE A 35 7.75 17.36 0.83
C ILE A 35 8.13 18.83 0.62
N GLY A 36 9.28 19.25 1.14
CA GLY A 36 9.71 20.64 1.20
C GLY A 36 9.46 21.28 2.57
N ILE A 37 9.10 20.49 3.59
CA ILE A 37 8.88 20.96 4.97
C ILE A 37 9.77 20.14 5.90
N ASP A 38 10.50 20.80 6.79
CA ASP A 38 11.31 20.12 7.80
C ASP A 38 10.46 19.53 8.95
N LYS A 39 11.12 18.85 9.90
CA LYS A 39 10.45 18.24 11.06
C LYS A 39 9.93 19.27 12.08
N GLU A 40 10.42 20.50 12.02
CA GLU A 40 10.01 21.61 12.88
C GLU A 40 8.80 22.35 12.27
N GLY A 41 8.49 22.07 11.00
CA GLY A 41 7.41 22.66 10.24
C GLY A 41 7.82 23.88 9.42
N ASN A 42 9.11 24.14 9.28
CA ASN A 42 9.63 25.23 8.45
C ASN A 42 9.61 24.84 6.97
N THR A 43 9.19 25.77 6.12
CA THR A 43 9.16 25.59 4.68
C THR A 43 10.57 25.74 4.12
N CYS A 44 11.16 24.65 3.63
CA CYS A 44 12.47 24.67 2.96
C CYS A 44 12.35 24.84 1.44
N GLY A 45 11.21 24.45 0.87
CA GLY A 45 10.99 24.49 -0.57
C GLY A 45 11.69 23.36 -1.33
N LEU A 46 11.26 23.16 -2.57
CA LEU A 46 11.86 22.23 -3.52
C LEU A 46 12.48 22.99 -4.69
N ALA A 47 13.68 22.59 -5.09
CA ALA A 47 14.39 23.19 -6.22
C ALA A 47 13.73 22.86 -7.57
N ASP A 48 13.19 21.65 -7.72
CA ASP A 48 12.51 21.17 -8.93
C ASP A 48 11.27 20.35 -8.55
N ALA A 49 10.17 21.05 -8.23
CA ALA A 49 8.93 20.42 -7.80
C ALA A 49 8.30 19.54 -8.89
N ASP A 50 8.37 19.96 -10.16
CA ASP A 50 7.80 19.20 -11.28
C ASP A 50 8.57 17.90 -11.53
N GLY A 51 9.91 17.98 -11.53
CA GLY A 51 10.76 16.80 -11.68
C GLY A 51 10.58 15.82 -10.52
N ASP A 52 10.48 16.31 -9.29
CA ASP A 52 10.23 15.46 -8.13
C ASP A 52 8.84 14.84 -8.14
N GLN A 53 7.80 15.56 -8.57
CA GLN A 53 6.47 15.02 -8.77
C GLN A 53 6.47 13.82 -9.74
N LEU A 54 7.17 13.93 -10.87
CA LEU A 54 7.28 12.85 -11.84
C LEU A 54 8.01 11.63 -11.25
N LYS A 55 9.14 11.85 -10.56
CA LYS A 55 9.89 10.79 -9.87
C LYS A 55 9.03 10.07 -8.83
N ILE A 56 8.29 10.82 -8.00
CA ILE A 56 7.42 10.26 -6.97
C ILE A 56 6.37 9.35 -7.63
N LYS A 57 5.67 9.87 -8.65
CA LYS A 57 4.65 9.11 -9.36
C LYS A 57 5.18 7.78 -9.90
N ASP A 58 6.34 7.79 -10.54
CA ASP A 58 6.95 6.58 -11.11
C ASP A 58 7.43 5.60 -10.04
N ARG A 59 8.02 6.11 -8.94
CA ARG A 59 8.45 5.29 -7.80
C ARG A 59 7.27 4.57 -7.16
N LEU A 60 6.20 5.31 -6.80
CA LEU A 60 5.03 4.72 -6.14
C LEU A 60 4.32 3.70 -7.04
N LYS A 61 4.21 3.98 -8.34
CA LYS A 61 3.59 3.07 -9.32
C LYS A 61 4.37 1.77 -9.50
N ASN A 62 5.71 1.85 -9.56
CA ASN A 62 6.54 0.71 -9.95
C ASN A 62 7.04 -0.12 -8.75
N ASN A 63 7.19 0.51 -7.58
CA ASN A 63 7.80 -0.12 -6.40
C ASN A 63 6.79 -0.67 -5.39
N ILE A 64 5.49 -0.36 -5.51
CA ILE A 64 4.46 -0.81 -4.55
C ILE A 64 3.58 -1.91 -5.17
N ARG A 65 3.27 -2.94 -4.38
CA ARG A 65 2.33 -4.01 -4.72
C ARG A 65 1.35 -4.25 -3.57
N PRO A 66 0.04 -4.44 -3.82
CA PRO A 66 -0.70 -4.27 -5.08
C PRO A 66 -0.57 -2.86 -5.67
N SER A 67 -1.12 -2.65 -6.86
CA SER A 67 -1.01 -1.35 -7.51
C SER A 67 -1.63 -0.26 -6.63
N ALA A 68 -0.86 0.79 -6.37
CA ALA A 68 -1.33 1.97 -5.64
C ALA A 68 -2.00 3.01 -6.57
N LEU A 69 -2.21 2.68 -7.85
CA LEU A 69 -2.78 3.60 -8.83
C LEU A 69 -4.19 4.03 -8.39
N GLY A 70 -4.43 5.35 -8.35
CA GLY A 70 -5.70 5.92 -7.90
C GLY A 70 -5.88 5.96 -6.37
N LEU A 71 -4.91 5.48 -5.59
CA LEU A 71 -4.90 5.55 -4.13
C LEU A 71 -4.00 6.67 -3.59
N PHE A 72 -3.39 7.44 -4.49
CA PHE A 72 -2.66 8.64 -4.11
C PHE A 72 -2.90 9.76 -5.13
N ASP A 73 -2.77 10.99 -4.66
CA ASP A 73 -2.75 12.20 -5.46
C ASP A 73 -1.56 13.07 -5.05
N ILE A 74 -0.98 13.82 -6.00
CA ILE A 74 0.17 14.68 -5.76
C ILE A 74 -0.22 16.10 -6.19
N VAL A 75 -0.21 17.00 -5.22
CA VAL A 75 -0.59 18.40 -5.40
C VAL A 75 0.63 19.27 -5.13
N SER A 76 0.97 20.15 -6.07
CA SER A 76 1.95 21.21 -5.87
C SER A 76 1.26 22.39 -5.17
N GLU A 77 1.80 22.82 -4.04
CA GLU A 77 1.34 24.00 -3.30
C GLU A 77 2.50 24.99 -3.17
N GLU A 78 2.21 26.28 -3.16
CA GLU A 78 3.20 27.32 -2.84
C GLU A 78 2.97 27.79 -1.41
N ARG A 79 4.04 27.84 -0.61
CA ARG A 79 3.99 28.27 0.78
C ARG A 79 5.22 29.13 1.09
N ASP A 80 5.00 30.30 1.68
CA ASP A 80 6.07 31.25 2.02
C ASP A 80 6.99 31.59 0.83
N GLY A 81 6.44 31.64 -0.40
CA GLY A 81 7.18 31.89 -1.65
C GLY A 81 7.99 30.68 -2.16
N ASN A 82 7.83 29.51 -1.55
CA ASN A 82 8.53 28.28 -1.90
C ASN A 82 7.55 27.21 -2.39
N ASN A 83 7.96 26.45 -3.41
CA ASN A 83 7.19 25.31 -3.90
C ASN A 83 7.34 24.12 -2.97
N ILE A 84 6.22 23.51 -2.58
CA ILE A 84 6.14 22.27 -1.81
C ILE A 84 5.26 21.25 -2.54
N LEU A 85 5.47 19.97 -2.25
CA LEU A 85 4.61 18.90 -2.76
C LEU A 85 3.82 18.27 -1.62
N LYS A 86 2.56 18.01 -1.87
CA LYS A 86 1.64 17.35 -0.95
C LYS A 86 1.13 16.07 -1.60
N ILE A 87 1.46 14.94 -0.99
CA ILE A 87 1.02 13.63 -1.42
C ILE A 87 -0.12 13.20 -0.51
N ILE A 88 -1.32 13.07 -1.06
CA ILE A 88 -2.50 12.57 -0.35
C ILE A 88 -2.59 11.08 -0.64
N VAL A 89 -2.61 10.24 0.39
CA VAL A 89 -2.66 8.78 0.27
C VAL A 89 -3.92 8.25 0.93
N ALA A 90 -4.74 7.51 0.19
CA ALA A 90 -5.95 6.87 0.70
C ALA A 90 -5.62 5.57 1.45
N SER A 91 -6.57 5.09 2.26
CA SER A 91 -6.49 3.72 2.78
C SER A 91 -6.71 2.72 1.64
N GLY A 92 -5.78 1.78 1.48
CA GLY A 92 -5.84 0.82 0.39
C GLY A 92 -6.86 -0.31 0.68
N PRO A 93 -7.70 -0.69 -0.28
CA PRO A 93 -8.65 -1.79 -0.10
C PRO A 93 -7.98 -3.17 -0.13
N GLU A 94 -6.83 -3.30 -0.81
CA GLU A 94 -6.14 -4.57 -1.01
C GLU A 94 -4.94 -4.73 -0.06
N LYS A 95 -5.14 -4.61 1.24
CA LYS A 95 -4.05 -4.83 2.21
C LYS A 95 -3.59 -6.30 2.20
N PRO A 96 -2.31 -6.61 2.46
CA PRO A 96 -1.22 -5.68 2.75
C PRO A 96 -0.54 -5.16 1.46
N TYR A 97 -0.34 -3.85 1.39
CA TYR A 97 0.58 -3.23 0.44
C TYR A 97 2.01 -3.42 0.92
N HIS A 98 2.94 -3.60 -0.01
CA HIS A 98 4.33 -3.89 0.27
C HIS A 98 5.26 -3.41 -0.84
N LEU A 99 6.55 -3.32 -0.52
CA LEU A 99 7.59 -3.08 -1.51
C LEU A 99 7.72 -4.29 -2.44
N LYS A 100 7.71 -4.04 -3.74
CA LYS A 100 7.83 -5.07 -4.79
C LYS A 100 9.10 -5.90 -4.62
N LYS A 101 10.22 -5.26 -4.26
CA LYS A 101 11.54 -5.92 -4.09
C LYS A 101 11.61 -6.91 -2.92
N TYR A 102 10.81 -6.73 -1.87
CA TYR A 102 10.88 -7.55 -0.66
C TYR A 102 9.68 -8.48 -0.47
N GLY A 103 8.65 -8.37 -1.32
CA GLY A 103 7.44 -9.17 -1.20
C GLY A 103 6.66 -8.89 0.09
N MET A 104 5.75 -9.79 0.44
CA MET A 104 4.96 -9.78 1.67
C MET A 104 5.80 -10.28 2.87
N SER A 105 6.85 -9.53 3.20
CA SER A 105 7.74 -9.79 4.34
C SER A 105 7.80 -8.58 5.27
N GLU A 106 8.36 -8.75 6.47
CA GLU A 106 8.55 -7.66 7.44
C GLU A 106 9.43 -6.52 6.88
N LYS A 107 10.30 -6.82 5.91
CA LYS A 107 11.13 -5.81 5.21
C LYS A 107 10.35 -5.06 4.11
N GLY A 108 9.22 -5.58 3.66
CA GLY A 108 8.42 -5.02 2.58
C GLY A 108 7.10 -4.38 3.03
N CYS A 109 6.51 -4.88 4.12
CA CYS A 109 5.22 -4.48 4.65
C CYS A 109 5.39 -3.50 5.82
N PHE A 110 4.80 -2.31 5.70
CA PHE A 110 4.83 -1.29 6.75
C PHE A 110 3.43 -0.84 7.13
N ILE A 111 3.25 -0.46 8.40
CA ILE A 111 2.00 0.08 8.93
C ILE A 111 2.29 1.31 9.80
N ARG A 112 1.35 2.26 9.84
CA ARG A 112 1.44 3.39 10.77
C ARG A 112 1.13 2.97 12.20
N LEU A 113 2.06 3.27 13.11
CA LEU A 113 1.89 3.19 14.56
C LEU A 113 2.27 4.55 15.15
N GLY A 114 1.26 5.32 15.58
CA GLY A 114 1.47 6.72 15.93
C GLY A 114 2.02 7.50 14.72
N SER A 115 3.02 8.35 14.92
CA SER A 115 3.69 9.12 13.87
C SER A 115 4.82 8.35 13.16
N ALA A 116 4.99 7.05 13.38
CA ALA A 116 6.06 6.27 12.76
C ALA A 116 5.53 5.17 11.82
N ALA A 117 6.29 4.90 10.75
CA ALA A 117 6.10 3.73 9.90
C ALA A 117 6.95 2.56 10.42
N GLU A 118 6.28 1.53 10.93
CA GLU A 118 6.90 0.34 11.52
C GLU A 118 6.73 -0.88 10.60
N PRO A 119 7.70 -1.81 10.58
CA PRO A 119 7.55 -3.07 9.87
C PRO A 119 6.41 -3.90 10.47
N MET A 120 5.58 -4.49 9.63
CA MET A 120 4.52 -5.38 10.08
C MET A 120 5.11 -6.74 10.47
N PRO A 121 4.75 -7.30 11.64
CA PRO A 121 5.06 -8.68 11.97
C PRO A 121 4.43 -9.65 10.97
N GLN A 122 5.09 -10.76 10.66
CA GLN A 122 4.60 -11.74 9.67
C GLN A 122 3.14 -12.16 9.90
N LYS A 123 2.75 -12.42 11.16
CA LYS A 123 1.38 -12.79 11.52
C LYS A 123 0.34 -11.76 11.07
N MET A 124 0.64 -10.46 11.20
CA MET A 124 -0.26 -9.39 10.77
C MET A 124 -0.38 -9.32 9.25
N ILE A 125 0.74 -9.56 8.54
CA ILE A 125 0.76 -9.63 7.08
C ILE A 125 -0.19 -10.74 6.60
N ASP A 126 -0.08 -11.93 7.20
CA ASP A 126 -0.90 -13.09 6.85
C ASP A 126 -2.39 -12.83 7.13
N GLU A 127 -2.71 -12.20 8.26
CA GLU A 127 -4.08 -11.82 8.62
C GLU A 127 -4.69 -10.81 7.64
N LEU A 128 -3.93 -9.78 7.24
CA LEU A 128 -4.38 -8.81 6.24
C LEU A 128 -4.56 -9.46 4.88
N PHE A 129 -3.64 -10.34 4.49
CA PHE A 129 -3.70 -11.05 3.22
C PHE A 129 -4.93 -11.97 3.16
N ALA A 130 -5.22 -12.69 4.24
CA ALA A 130 -6.42 -13.53 4.35
C ALA A 130 -7.74 -12.72 4.30
N LYS A 131 -7.70 -11.46 4.77
CA LYS A 131 -8.84 -10.52 4.71
C LYS A 131 -9.00 -9.85 3.35
N ARG A 132 -7.93 -9.74 2.55
CA ARG A 132 -8.01 -9.25 1.16
C ARG A 132 -9.07 -10.08 0.42
N THR A 133 -10.16 -9.44 0.05
CA THR A 133 -11.41 -10.10 -0.36
C THR A 133 -11.22 -11.13 -1.48
N ARG A 134 -11.17 -12.41 -1.09
CA ARG A 134 -11.85 -13.61 -1.64
C ARG A 134 -11.99 -13.72 -3.17
N ASN A 135 -10.91 -14.10 -3.85
CA ASN A 135 -10.97 -14.98 -5.03
C ASN A 135 -10.44 -16.39 -4.69
N SER A 136 -10.59 -16.84 -3.44
CA SER A 136 -10.43 -18.27 -3.17
C SER A 136 -11.54 -18.97 -3.94
N ILE A 137 -11.20 -19.72 -4.99
CA ILE A 137 -12.14 -20.52 -5.81
C ILE A 137 -13.19 -21.22 -4.93
N SER A 138 -12.81 -21.64 -3.73
CA SER A 138 -13.67 -22.23 -2.69
C SER A 138 -14.87 -21.39 -2.21
N LYS A 139 -14.92 -20.09 -2.47
CA LYS A 139 -16.05 -19.20 -2.10
C LYS A 139 -16.87 -18.74 -3.30
N ILE A 140 -16.42 -19.05 -4.52
CA ILE A 140 -17.19 -18.85 -5.73
C ILE A 140 -18.18 -20.01 -5.81
N LYS A 141 -19.47 -19.76 -5.64
CA LYS A 141 -20.49 -20.81 -5.84
C LYS A 141 -20.40 -21.29 -7.29
N ALA A 142 -20.21 -22.60 -7.48
CA ALA A 142 -20.24 -23.20 -8.81
C ALA A 142 -21.60 -22.92 -9.48
N GLY A 143 -21.59 -22.51 -10.76
CA GLY A 143 -22.83 -22.28 -11.50
C GLY A 143 -23.70 -23.54 -11.64
N ARG A 144 -23.04 -24.71 -11.74
CA ARG A 144 -23.68 -26.03 -11.68
C ARG A 144 -23.52 -26.60 -10.28
N GLN A 145 -24.63 -26.70 -9.55
CA GLN A 145 -24.67 -27.30 -8.21
C GLN A 145 -24.98 -28.80 -8.24
N ASP A 146 -25.49 -29.30 -9.35
CA ASP A 146 -25.69 -30.73 -9.59
C ASP A 146 -24.35 -31.39 -9.92
N LEU A 147 -23.55 -31.56 -8.87
CA LEU A 147 -22.24 -32.21 -8.88
C LEU A 147 -22.43 -33.65 -8.42
N SER A 148 -22.09 -34.59 -9.29
CA SER A 148 -22.13 -36.03 -8.99
C SER A 148 -20.74 -36.64 -9.19
N PHE A 149 -20.43 -37.66 -8.39
CA PHE A 149 -19.17 -38.41 -8.49
C PHE A 149 -19.28 -39.55 -9.52
N SER A 150 -19.87 -39.27 -10.69
CA SER A 150 -20.16 -40.28 -11.72
C SER A 150 -18.90 -41.01 -12.19
N GLN A 151 -17.80 -40.27 -12.45
CA GLN A 151 -16.51 -40.85 -12.83
C GLN A 151 -15.92 -41.75 -11.75
N LEU A 152 -16.02 -41.33 -10.49
CA LEU A 152 -15.51 -42.09 -9.35
C LEU A 152 -16.30 -43.40 -9.17
N LYS A 153 -17.62 -43.33 -9.36
CA LYS A 153 -18.49 -44.51 -9.33
C LYS A 153 -18.11 -45.52 -10.40
N ILE A 154 -17.93 -45.08 -11.65
CA ILE A 154 -17.48 -45.94 -12.77
C ILE A 154 -16.14 -46.62 -12.41
N TYR A 155 -15.18 -45.86 -11.85
CA TYR A 155 -13.88 -46.41 -11.47
C TYR A 155 -13.97 -47.51 -10.39
N TYR A 156 -14.82 -47.34 -9.37
CA TYR A 156 -14.99 -48.37 -8.33
C TYR A 156 -15.71 -49.62 -8.86
N GLU A 157 -16.73 -49.43 -9.70
CA GLU A 157 -17.44 -50.54 -10.35
C GLU A 157 -16.52 -51.34 -11.28
N GLU A 158 -15.64 -50.68 -12.04
CA GLU A 158 -14.62 -51.33 -12.88
C GLU A 158 -13.52 -52.04 -12.06
N SER A 159 -13.20 -51.50 -10.88
CA SER A 159 -12.16 -52.07 -10.00
C SER A 159 -12.67 -53.21 -9.11
N GLY A 160 -13.96 -53.58 -9.20
CA GLY A 160 -14.55 -54.71 -8.49
C GLY A 160 -14.75 -54.48 -6.99
N HIS A 161 -14.96 -53.23 -6.57
CA HIS A 161 -15.26 -52.83 -5.19
C HIS A 161 -16.70 -52.39 -5.00
#